data_AF-A0A9W6B587-F1
#
_entry.id   AF-A0A9W6B587-F1
#
_cell.length_a   1.000
_cell.length_b   1.000
_cell.length_c   1.000
_cell.angle_alpha   90.00
_cell.angle_beta   90.00
_cell.angle_gamma   90.00
#
_symmetry.space_group_name_H-M   'P 1'
#
loop_
_entity.id
_entity.type
_entity.pdbx_description
1 polymer ?
#
loop_
_entity_poly.entity_id
_entity_poly.type
_entity_poly.pdbx_seq_one_letter_code
_entity_poly.pdbx_strand_id
1 'polypeptide(L)'
;MNRKNNKLSKEEVAYLFKHVAMEVDYFDVQNEIVDHLTKGIEAQWEQGADVTFKEALRKESDKFGVLGFKKIQDEKTALLKRGI
;
A
#
# COMPACT_ATOMS: atom_id res chain seq x y z
N MET A 1 3.05 19.03 -14.92
CA MET A 1 1.74 18.66 -14.36
C MET A 1 1.81 18.90 -12.86
N ASN A 2 1.07 19.90 -12.37
CA ASN A 2 1.20 20.45 -11.01
C ASN A 2 0.05 19.90 -10.14
N ARG A 3 0.28 18.83 -9.36
CA ARG A 3 -0.78 18.30 -8.48
C ARG A 3 -0.86 19.14 -7.21
N LYS A 4 -1.87 20.01 -7.14
CA LYS A 4 -2.26 20.76 -5.93
C LYS A 4 -3.09 19.94 -4.93
N ASN A 5 -3.19 18.63 -5.11
CA ASN A 5 -3.91 17.73 -4.21
C ASN A 5 -2.95 16.65 -3.71
N ASN A 6 -2.67 16.64 -2.41
CA ASN A 6 -1.86 15.64 -1.70
C ASN A 6 -2.61 14.29 -1.57
N LYS A 7 -3.45 13.93 -2.55
CA LYS A 7 -4.30 12.74 -2.51
C LYS A 7 -4.27 11.99 -3.83
N LEU A 8 -4.32 10.67 -3.73
CA LEU A 8 -4.34 9.78 -4.88
C LEU A 8 -5.63 9.93 -5.67
N SER A 9 -5.51 9.94 -7.00
CA SER A 9 -6.67 9.86 -7.88
C SER A 9 -7.29 8.47 -7.82
N LYS A 10 -8.60 8.38 -8.09
CA LYS A 10 -9.30 7.08 -8.18
C LYS A 10 -8.63 6.10 -9.15
N GLU A 11 -8.04 6.62 -10.23
CA GLU A 11 -7.28 5.83 -11.21
C GLU A 11 -6.00 5.22 -10.61
N GLU A 12 -5.30 5.96 -9.73
CA GLU A 12 -4.09 5.49 -9.07
C GLU A 12 -4.42 4.45 -8.00
N VAL A 13 -5.50 4.67 -7.23
CA VAL A 13 -6.01 3.66 -6.28
C VAL A 13 -6.44 2.39 -7.02
N ALA A 14 -7.14 2.52 -8.15
CA ALA A 14 -7.53 1.37 -8.97
C ALA A 14 -6.31 0.62 -9.54
N TYR A 15 -5.25 1.34 -9.91
CA TYR A 15 -3.99 0.74 -10.34
C TYR A 15 -3.36 -0.09 -9.21
N LEU A 16 -3.31 0.44 -7.98
CA LEU A 16 -2.82 -0.30 -6.81
C LEU A 16 -3.65 -1.57 -6.59
N PHE A 17 -4.98 -1.44 -6.63
CA PHE A 17 -5.88 -2.59 -6.44
C PHE A 17 -5.63 -3.68 -7.48
N LYS A 18 -5.50 -3.31 -8.75
CA LYS A 18 -5.19 -4.26 -9.82
C LYS A 18 -3.81 -4.90 -9.66
N HIS A 19 -2.82 -4.14 -9.20
CA HIS A 19 -1.48 -4.65 -8.96
C HIS A 19 -1.47 -5.69 -7.83
N VAL A 20 -2.07 -5.35 -6.70
CA VAL A 20 -2.15 -6.24 -5.53
C VAL A 20 -3.01 -7.48 -5.84
N ALA A 21 -4.10 -7.33 -6.60
CA ALA A 21 -4.93 -8.45 -7.02
C ALA A 21 -4.22 -9.45 -7.95
N MET A 22 -3.09 -9.06 -8.58
CA MET A 22 -2.27 -10.00 -9.35
C MET A 22 -1.31 -10.82 -8.47
N GLU A 23 -0.94 -10.31 -7.29
CA GLU A 23 0.00 -10.99 -6.38
C GLU A 23 -0.69 -11.70 -5.21
N VAL A 24 -1.91 -11.26 -4.86
CA VAL A 24 -2.64 -11.72 -3.68
C VAL A 24 -4.08 -12.06 -4.05
N ASP A 25 -4.51 -13.27 -3.72
CA ASP A 25 -5.86 -13.77 -4.03
C ASP A 25 -6.91 -13.37 -2.98
N TYR A 26 -6.47 -12.92 -1.79
CA TYR A 26 -7.35 -12.59 -0.67
C TYR A 26 -7.82 -11.12 -0.71
N PHE A 27 -9.13 -10.92 -0.89
CA PHE A 27 -9.74 -9.58 -0.94
C PHE A 27 -9.49 -8.72 0.31
N ASP A 28 -9.49 -9.34 1.49
CA ASP A 28 -9.18 -8.66 2.76
C ASP A 28 -7.74 -8.11 2.77
N VAL A 29 -6.79 -8.93 2.31
CA VAL A 29 -5.38 -8.54 2.18
C VAL A 29 -5.17 -7.53 1.05
N GLN A 30 -5.91 -7.66 -0.05
CA GLN A 30 -5.89 -6.67 -1.13
C GLN A 30 -6.28 -5.28 -0.63
N ASN A 31 -7.37 -5.17 0.13
CA ASN A 31 -7.81 -3.90 0.71
C ASN A 31 -6.81 -3.33 1.70
N GLU A 32 -6.26 -4.16 2.60
CA GLU A 32 -5.23 -3.75 3.57
C GLU A 32 -3.98 -3.19 2.87
N ILE A 33 -3.46 -3.88 1.85
CA ILE A 33 -2.28 -3.43 1.11
C ILE A 33 -2.59 -2.13 0.36
N VAL A 34 -3.75 -2.04 -0.30
CA VAL A 34 -4.13 -0.81 -1.04
C VAL A 34 -4.32 0.36 -0.09
N ASP A 35 -4.97 0.16 1.06
CA ASP A 35 -5.13 1.19 2.10
C ASP A 35 -3.77 1.65 2.63
N HIS A 36 -2.85 0.72 2.91
CA HIS A 36 -1.49 1.06 3.36
C HIS A 36 -0.69 1.83 2.31
N LEU A 37 -0.68 1.38 1.06
CA LEU A 37 0.00 2.08 -0.03
C LEU A 37 -0.59 3.49 -0.22
N THR A 38 -1.91 3.62 -0.10
CA THR A 38 -2.60 4.90 -0.22
C THR A 38 -2.17 5.85 0.89
N LYS A 39 -2.28 5.41 2.16
CA LYS A 39 -1.91 6.20 3.34
C LYS A 39 -0.43 6.56 3.37
N GLY A 40 0.46 5.65 2.97
CA GLY A 40 1.90 5.90 2.93
C GLY A 40 2.27 7.00 1.93
N ILE A 41 1.70 6.95 0.73
CA ILE A 41 1.90 7.98 -0.30
C ILE A 41 1.32 9.32 0.14
N GLU A 42 0.10 9.34 0.69
CA GLU A 42 -0.51 10.57 1.23
C GLU A 42 0.35 11.16 2.35
N ALA A 43 0.85 10.32 3.28
CA ALA A 43 1.71 10.75 4.36
C ALA A 43 3.05 11.32 3.88
N GLN A 44 3.62 10.80 2.78
CA GLN A 44 4.83 11.37 2.17
C GLN A 44 4.56 12.78 1.64
N TRP A 45 3.44 12.98 0.95
CA TRP A 45 3.05 14.30 0.44
C TRP A 45 2.70 15.28 1.55
N GLU A 46 2.03 14.83 2.63
CA GLU A 46 1.78 15.66 3.81
C GLU A 46 3.06 16.08 4.53
N GLN A 47 4.09 15.24 4.51
CA GLN A 47 5.42 15.57 5.07
C GLN A 47 6.22 16.54 4.16
N GLY A 48 5.65 17.02 3.06
CA GLY A 48 6.31 17.95 2.15
C GLY A 48 7.26 17.27 1.16
N ALA A 49 7.12 15.97 0.93
CA ALA A 49 7.87 15.31 -0.13
C ALA A 49 7.31 15.72 -1.50
N ASP A 50 8.04 16.52 -2.25
CA ASP A 50 7.77 16.83 -3.67
C ASP A 50 8.16 15.63 -4.54
N VAL A 51 7.49 14.49 -4.34
CA VAL A 51 7.70 13.26 -5.09
C VAL A 51 6.48 12.95 -5.93
N THR A 52 6.69 12.44 -7.14
CA THR A 52 5.57 12.01 -7.98
C THR A 52 4.91 10.74 -7.42
N PHE A 53 3.66 10.45 -7.79
CA PHE A 53 2.98 9.22 -7.38
C PHE A 53 3.83 7.97 -7.62
N LYS A 54 4.49 7.88 -8.77
CA LYS A 54 5.39 6.75 -9.08
C LYS A 54 6.58 6.67 -8.14
N GLU A 55 7.16 7.79 -7.74
CA GLU A 55 8.27 7.79 -6.78
C GLU A 55 7.81 7.49 -5.36
N ALA A 56 6.69 8.08 -4.94
CA ALA A 56 6.07 7.80 -3.66
C ALA A 56 5.72 6.31 -3.56
N LEU A 57 5.00 5.80 -4.56
CA LEU A 57 4.68 4.38 -4.70
C LEU A 57 5.93 3.52 -4.68
N ARG A 58 6.98 3.87 -5.44
CA ARG A 58 8.22 3.09 -5.44
C ARG A 58 8.88 3.08 -4.06
N LYS A 59 8.96 4.21 -3.35
CA LYS A 59 9.52 4.29 -2.00
C LYS A 59 8.69 3.50 -0.99
N GLU A 60 7.37 3.62 -1.08
CA GLU A 60 6.45 2.95 -0.18
C GLU A 60 6.39 1.45 -0.47
N SER A 61 6.33 1.04 -1.74
CA SER A 61 6.45 -0.35 -2.19
C SER A 61 7.81 -0.98 -1.87
N ASP A 62 8.92 -0.23 -1.90
CA ASP A 62 10.23 -0.75 -1.50
C ASP A 62 10.28 -1.03 0.01
N LYS A 63 9.77 -0.10 0.82
CA LYS A 63 9.57 -0.30 2.27
C LYS A 63 8.60 -1.45 2.55
N PHE A 64 7.49 -1.52 1.82
CA PHE A 64 6.40 -2.46 2.07
C PHE A 64 6.68 -3.86 1.49
N GLY A 65 7.37 -3.97 0.36
CA GLY A 65 7.67 -5.25 -0.29
C GLY A 65 8.54 -6.16 0.60
N VAL A 66 9.46 -5.58 1.38
CA VAL A 66 10.36 -6.34 2.25
C VAL A 66 9.75 -6.59 3.65
N LEU A 67 8.97 -5.65 4.17
CA LEU A 67 8.42 -5.72 5.54
C LEU A 67 6.92 -6.03 5.61
N GLY A 68 6.13 -5.47 4.70
CA GLY A 68 4.67 -5.51 4.70
C GLY A 68 4.09 -6.88 4.40
N PHE A 69 4.56 -7.57 3.34
CA PHE A 69 4.11 -8.94 3.04
C PHE A 69 4.39 -9.90 4.19
N LYS A 70 5.60 -9.82 4.76
CA LYS A 70 6.00 -10.67 5.89
C LYS A 70 5.17 -10.37 7.14
N LYS A 71 4.84 -9.11 7.40
CA LYS A 71 4.02 -8.69 8.55
C LYS A 71 2.55 -9.13 8.42
N ILE A 72 1.92 -8.94 7.26
CA ILE A 72 0.53 -9.40 7.05
C ILE A 72 0.45 -10.93 7.12
N GLN A 73 1.42 -11.62 6.52
CA GLN A 73 1.47 -13.08 6.57
C GLN A 73 1.73 -13.58 8.00
N ASP A 74 2.55 -12.88 8.79
CA ASP A 74 2.77 -13.17 10.21
C ASP A 74 1.51 -12.88 11.04
N GLU A 75 0.79 -11.77 10.84
CA GLU A 75 -0.46 -11.47 11.54
C GLU A 75 -1.54 -12.53 11.27
N LYS A 76 -1.71 -12.96 10.01
CA LYS A 76 -2.64 -14.06 9.68
C LYS A 76 -2.19 -15.39 10.28
N THR A 77 -0.89 -15.69 10.26
CA THR A 77 -0.34 -16.91 10.88
C THR A 77 -0.46 -16.88 12.40
N ALA A 78 -0.31 -15.72 13.03
CA ALA A 78 -0.45 -15.50 14.47
C ALA A 78 -1.91 -15.61 14.91
N LEU A 79 -2.85 -15.09 14.11
CA LEU A 79 -4.30 -15.28 14.31
C LEU A 79 -4.68 -16.76 14.25
N LEU A 80 -4.08 -17.54 13.34
CA LEU A 80 -4.29 -18.98 13.24
C LEU A 80 -3.62 -19.77 14.38
N LYS A 81 -2.47 -19.31 14.89
CA LYS A 81 -1.73 -20.00 15.97
C LYS A 81 -2.25 -19.73 17.37
N ARG A 82 -3.08 -18.69 17.59
CA ARG A 82 -3.61 -18.37 18.93
C ARG A 82 -4.89 -19.15 19.30
N GLY A 83 -5.25 -20.16 18.50
CA GLY A 83 -6.39 -21.05 18.73
C GLY A 83 -6.00 -22.50 19.00
N ILE A 84 -4.90 -22.78 19.71
CA ILE A 84 -4.56 -24.10 20.27
C ILE A 84 -4.20 -23.94 21.75
#